data_AF-A0A7S3WIL9-F1
#
_entry.id   AF-A0A7S3WIL9-F1
#
_cell.length_a   1.000
_cell.length_b   1.000
_cell.length_c   1.000
_cell.angle_alpha   90.00
_cell.angle_beta   90.00
_cell.angle_gamma   90.00
#
_symmetry.space_group_name_H-M   'P 1'
#
loop_
_entity.id
_entity.type
_entity.pdbx_description
1 polymer ?
#
loop_
_entity_poly.entity_id
_entity_poly.type
_entity_poly.pdbx_seq_one_letter_code
_entity_poly.pdbx_strand_id
1 'polypeptide(L)'
;SGRLRVAQSSGVNPSTSSEPVADSNRSSLHLPRGESEAHHGAKEVASPVARRVSHLVAQRVRVGARQYLVHWDGYSVEERSWEDEQDIHDKTLIRKLQVADGPYAFVTEGVLDRPNGAKQLGLFARKPIPRDAAICEYRGARIPKSLQQRGDYVLEVSDEPVVIDGLSENIGPFYVPGSCAVYANHSSRPNARIDKRHGGMWLVASEPIAA
;
A
#
# COMPACT_ATOMS: atom_id res chain seq x y z
N SER A 1 -5.32 -18.39 -8.95
CA SER A 1 -5.85 -17.03 -8.81
C SER A 1 -5.32 -16.16 -9.93
N GLY A 2 -6.19 -15.38 -10.57
CA GLY A 2 -5.81 -14.49 -11.66
C GLY A 2 -5.13 -13.24 -11.13
N ARG A 3 -3.79 -13.23 -11.11
CA ARG A 3 -3.00 -12.03 -10.76
C ARG A 3 -3.12 -11.00 -11.87
N LEU A 4 -3.37 -9.74 -11.51
CA LEU A 4 -3.43 -8.61 -12.42
C LEU A 4 -2.02 -8.09 -12.68
N ARG A 5 -1.69 -7.93 -13.96
CA ARG A 5 -0.38 -7.52 -14.44
C ARG A 5 -0.52 -6.46 -15.53
N VAL A 6 0.14 -5.32 -15.34
CA VAL A 6 0.18 -4.21 -16.29
C VAL A 6 1.46 -4.23 -17.12
N ALA A 7 1.45 -3.60 -18.29
CA ALA A 7 2.65 -3.50 -19.12
C ALA A 7 3.76 -2.75 -18.36
N GLN A 8 5.02 -3.12 -18.59
CA GLN A 8 6.16 -2.29 -18.19
C GLN A 8 6.14 -1.04 -19.08
N SER A 9 5.93 0.15 -18.51
CA SER A 9 6.24 1.39 -19.22
C SER A 9 7.75 1.49 -19.36
N SER A 10 8.24 1.87 -20.52
CA SER A 10 9.65 2.18 -20.78
C SER A 10 10.01 3.48 -20.06
N GLY A 11 10.21 3.40 -18.74
CA GLY A 11 10.55 4.54 -17.90
C GLY A 11 10.40 4.18 -16.43
N VAL A 12 11.55 4.02 -15.76
CA VAL A 12 11.75 3.90 -14.31
C VAL A 12 11.29 2.58 -13.66
N ASN A 13 12.27 1.77 -13.24
CA ASN A 13 12.07 0.73 -12.23
C ASN A 13 11.74 1.41 -10.88
N PRO A 14 10.66 1.05 -10.18
CA PRO A 14 10.51 1.46 -8.79
C PRO A 14 11.71 0.91 -7.99
N SER A 15 12.43 1.82 -7.35
CA SER A 15 13.61 1.53 -6.56
C SER A 15 13.12 1.08 -5.19
N THR A 16 12.84 -0.22 -5.09
CA THR A 16 12.30 -0.85 -3.91
C THR A 16 13.22 -0.66 -2.69
N SER A 17 12.76 0.07 -1.68
CA SER A 17 13.40 0.04 -0.35
C SER A 17 12.38 0.00 0.78
N SER A 18 12.62 -0.96 1.69
CA SER A 18 12.01 -1.21 3.01
C SER A 18 10.49 -1.45 3.09
N GLU A 19 10.12 -2.69 3.45
CA GLU A 19 8.87 -2.95 4.16
C GLU A 19 8.91 -2.23 5.52
N PRO A 20 7.81 -1.61 5.97
CA PRO A 20 7.73 -1.12 7.34
C PRO A 20 7.76 -2.32 8.31
N VAL A 21 8.77 -2.32 9.17
CA VAL A 21 9.15 -3.41 10.06
C VAL A 21 8.08 -3.63 11.14
N ALA A 22 7.61 -4.88 11.28
CA ALA A 22 6.90 -5.33 12.47
C ALA A 22 7.88 -6.10 13.37
N ASP A 23 7.93 -5.80 14.67
CA ASP A 23 8.72 -6.57 15.64
C ASP A 23 7.95 -6.78 16.96
N SER A 24 8.07 -7.96 17.56
CA SER A 24 7.31 -8.37 18.77
C SER A 24 8.04 -9.43 19.61
N ASN A 25 8.57 -9.03 20.78
CA ASN A 25 8.87 -9.75 22.06
C ASN A 25 10.14 -9.13 22.72
N ARG A 26 10.31 -8.90 24.04
CA ARG A 26 9.81 -9.50 25.29
C ARG A 26 10.17 -8.62 26.52
N SER A 27 9.37 -8.69 27.60
CA SER A 27 9.56 -8.11 28.97
C SER A 27 10.69 -8.79 29.79
N SER A 28 11.20 -8.38 30.96
CA SER A 28 10.81 -7.48 32.07
C SER A 28 12.06 -7.12 32.90
N LEU A 29 12.10 -6.01 33.67
CA LEU A 29 12.85 -5.94 34.95
C LEU A 29 12.42 -4.77 35.85
N HIS A 30 12.41 -5.05 37.16
CA HIS A 30 12.15 -4.19 38.31
C HIS A 30 13.24 -3.12 38.50
N LEU A 31 12.84 -1.91 38.90
CA LEU A 31 13.68 -0.80 39.40
C LEU A 31 13.92 -0.96 40.93
N PRO A 32 15.04 -0.48 41.53
CA PRO A 32 15.19 0.96 41.76
C PRO A 32 16.61 1.59 41.90
N ARG A 33 16.60 2.92 41.69
CA ARG A 33 17.38 4.05 42.28
C ARG A 33 18.92 4.04 42.39
N GLY A 34 19.54 5.03 41.74
CA GLY A 34 20.45 5.99 42.40
C GLY A 34 21.94 5.94 42.04
N GLU A 35 22.34 6.86 41.16
CA GLU A 35 23.64 7.58 41.10
C GLU A 35 24.88 6.99 40.37
N SER A 36 25.44 7.86 39.51
CA SER A 36 26.81 8.00 38.99
C SER A 36 27.34 7.09 37.86
N GLU A 37 27.63 7.76 36.73
CA GLU A 37 28.66 7.55 35.70
C GLU A 37 28.77 6.24 34.87
N ALA A 38 29.10 6.45 33.58
CA ALA A 38 29.57 5.52 32.56
C ALA A 38 28.54 4.63 31.78
N HIS A 39 28.47 4.92 30.47
CA HIS A 39 28.31 4.03 29.31
C HIS A 39 27.12 3.02 29.22
N HIS A 40 26.42 3.07 28.07
CA HIS A 40 25.40 2.14 27.52
C HIS A 40 23.93 2.43 27.91
N GLY A 41 23.30 3.38 27.21
CA GLY A 41 21.87 3.67 27.33
C GLY A 41 20.98 2.65 26.61
N ALA A 42 20.42 1.70 27.36
CA ALA A 42 19.37 0.79 26.91
C ALA A 42 18.05 1.56 26.64
N LYS A 43 17.35 1.18 25.56
CA LYS A 43 16.08 1.77 25.14
C LYS A 43 14.96 1.47 26.14
N GLU A 44 14.33 2.52 26.64
CA GLU A 44 13.08 2.51 27.39
C GLU A 44 11.94 1.92 26.54
N VAL A 45 11.41 0.77 26.94
CA VAL A 45 10.26 0.15 26.27
C VAL A 45 9.00 0.84 26.77
N ALA A 46 8.54 1.83 26.00
CA ALA A 46 7.26 2.47 26.20
C ALA A 46 6.12 1.43 26.13
N SER A 47 5.17 1.53 27.07
CA SER A 47 3.86 0.87 26.98
C SER A 47 3.25 1.08 25.58
N PRO A 48 2.47 0.15 25.00
CA PRO A 48 1.77 0.39 23.74
C PRO A 48 0.76 1.52 23.97
N VAL A 49 1.21 2.75 23.77
CA VAL A 49 0.34 3.92 23.72
C VAL A 49 -0.61 3.65 22.57
N ALA A 50 -1.90 3.54 22.86
CA ALA A 50 -2.93 3.41 21.84
C ALA A 50 -2.80 4.59 20.87
N ARG A 51 -2.22 4.36 19.70
CA ARG A 51 -2.05 5.37 18.66
C ARG A 51 -3.38 5.56 17.96
N ARG A 52 -3.75 6.80 17.68
CA ARG A 52 -4.97 7.08 16.93
C ARG A 52 -4.74 6.82 15.46
N VAL A 53 -5.65 6.06 14.85
CA VAL A 53 -5.65 5.82 13.40
C VAL A 53 -6.13 7.09 12.70
N SER A 54 -5.34 7.58 11.75
CA SER A 54 -5.74 8.68 10.87
C SER A 54 -6.69 8.18 9.78
N HIS A 55 -6.21 7.20 9.00
CA HIS A 55 -6.93 6.58 7.90
C HIS A 55 -6.27 5.25 7.50
N LEU A 56 -7.03 4.41 6.77
CA LEU A 56 -6.52 3.19 6.17
C LEU A 56 -6.12 3.46 4.73
N VAL A 57 -4.93 2.99 4.36
CA VAL A 57 -4.31 3.23 3.06
C VAL A 57 -4.57 2.08 2.10
N ALA A 58 -4.49 0.85 2.61
CA ALA A 58 -4.65 -0.37 1.83
C ALA A 58 -5.13 -1.52 2.72
N GLN A 59 -5.59 -2.60 2.10
CA GLN A 59 -5.92 -3.86 2.76
C GLN A 59 -5.16 -4.99 2.07
N ARG A 60 -4.83 -6.06 2.79
CA ARG A 60 -4.29 -7.30 2.23
C ARG A 60 -4.85 -8.52 2.95
N VAL A 61 -4.76 -9.68 2.30
CA VAL A 61 -4.91 -10.97 2.98
C VAL A 61 -3.53 -11.58 3.21
N ARG A 62 -3.23 -11.98 4.45
CA ARG A 62 -1.97 -12.65 4.85
C ARG A 62 -2.32 -13.85 5.71
N VAL A 63 -1.92 -15.05 5.28
CA VAL A 63 -2.18 -16.32 5.99
C VAL A 63 -3.66 -16.45 6.42
N GLY A 64 -4.59 -16.10 5.53
CA GLY A 64 -6.04 -16.16 5.79
C GLY A 64 -6.61 -15.01 6.64
N ALA A 65 -5.78 -14.19 7.25
CA ALA A 65 -6.20 -13.02 8.02
C ALA A 65 -6.19 -11.75 7.16
N ARG A 66 -7.14 -10.84 7.42
CA ARG A 66 -7.16 -9.51 6.81
C ARG A 66 -6.31 -8.55 7.63
N GLN A 67 -5.48 -7.79 6.92
CA GLN A 67 -4.66 -6.73 7.49
C GLN A 67 -4.89 -5.43 6.74
N TYR A 68 -4.70 -4.31 7.41
CA TYR A 68 -4.84 -2.97 6.86
C TYR A 68 -3.56 -2.18 7.05
N LEU A 69 -3.12 -1.49 6.00
CA LEU A 69 -2.01 -0.55 6.09
C LEU A 69 -2.55 0.74 6.74
N VAL A 70 -2.12 1.01 7.95
CA VAL A 70 -2.58 2.12 8.79
C VAL A 70 -1.64 3.30 8.62
N HIS A 71 -2.20 4.49 8.41
CA HIS A 71 -1.50 5.74 8.67
C HIS A 71 -1.91 6.28 10.03
N TRP A 72 -0.91 6.60 10.86
CA TRP A 72 -1.09 7.01 12.24
C TRP A 72 -1.12 8.52 12.38
N ASP A 73 -1.99 9.03 13.24
CA ASP A 73 -2.08 10.47 13.49
C ASP A 73 -0.77 11.02 14.09
N GLY A 74 -0.23 12.06 13.46
CA GLY A 74 1.01 12.71 13.90
C GLY A 74 2.29 12.01 13.46
N TYR A 75 2.18 10.97 12.62
CA TYR A 75 3.31 10.19 12.13
C TYR A 75 3.46 10.31 10.62
N SER A 76 4.66 10.03 10.16
CA SER A 76 5.04 10.11 8.75
C SER A 76 4.52 8.93 7.91
N VAL A 77 4.66 8.99 6.59
CA VAL A 77 4.20 7.91 5.69
C VAL A 77 5.07 6.65 5.82
N GLU A 78 6.31 6.82 6.26
CA GLU A 78 7.30 5.78 6.53
C GLU A 78 6.94 4.95 7.76
N GLU A 79 6.17 5.53 8.67
CA GLU A 79 5.73 4.89 9.91
C GLU A 79 4.40 4.13 9.75
N ARG A 80 3.87 4.08 8.51
CA ARG A 80 2.69 3.24 8.21
C ARG A 80 3.01 1.78 8.49
N SER A 81 2.10 1.07 9.13
CA SER A 81 2.28 -0.35 9.47
C SER A 81 1.05 -1.17 9.12
N TRP A 82 1.24 -2.48 8.93
CA TRP A 82 0.15 -3.41 8.69
C TRP A 82 -0.42 -3.91 10.02
N GLU A 83 -1.68 -3.57 10.29
CA GLU A 83 -2.39 -3.99 11.50
C GLU A 83 -3.48 -5.01 11.17
N ASP A 84 -3.76 -5.93 12.11
CA ASP A 84 -4.80 -6.93 11.93
C ASP A 84 -6.19 -6.31 12.01
N GLU A 85 -7.16 -6.90 11.30
CA GLU A 85 -8.55 -6.40 11.27
C GLU A 85 -9.17 -6.24 12.66
N GLN A 86 -8.81 -7.14 13.59
CA GLN A 86 -9.32 -7.12 14.96
C GLN A 86 -8.87 -5.88 15.75
N ASP A 87 -7.71 -5.32 15.39
CA ASP A 87 -7.10 -4.16 16.07
C ASP A 87 -7.61 -2.83 15.49
N ILE A 88 -8.30 -2.86 14.34
CA ILE A 88 -9.00 -1.71 13.79
C ILE A 88 -10.36 -1.55 14.46
N HIS A 89 -10.44 -0.71 15.50
CA HIS A 89 -11.67 -0.51 16.26
C HIS A 89 -12.74 0.30 15.51
N ASP A 90 -12.35 1.32 14.74
CA ASP A 90 -13.28 2.08 13.90
C ASP A 90 -13.55 1.35 12.56
N LYS A 91 -14.60 0.53 12.56
CA LYS A 91 -15.04 -0.23 11.37
C LYS A 91 -15.55 0.66 10.22
N THR A 92 -15.80 1.96 10.45
CA THR A 92 -16.18 2.87 9.37
C THR A 92 -15.01 3.12 8.42
N LEU A 93 -13.77 3.07 8.91
CA LEU A 93 -12.56 3.21 8.09
C LEU A 93 -12.43 2.04 7.10
N ILE A 94 -12.71 0.82 7.55
CA ILE A 94 -12.69 -0.38 6.70
C ILE A 94 -13.71 -0.24 5.56
N ARG A 95 -14.94 0.20 5.87
CA ARG A 95 -15.99 0.40 4.87
C ARG A 95 -15.61 1.44 3.83
N LYS A 96 -15.03 2.57 4.26
CA LYS A 96 -14.54 3.64 3.35
C LYS A 96 -13.51 3.10 2.36
N LEU A 97 -12.56 2.30 2.84
CA LEU A 97 -11.53 1.69 1.99
C LEU A 97 -12.13 0.68 1.00
N GLN A 98 -13.02 -0.21 1.46
CA GLN A 98 -13.62 -1.24 0.59
C GLN A 98 -14.45 -0.66 -0.56
N VAL A 99 -15.17 0.45 -0.32
CA VAL A 99 -15.90 1.15 -1.38
C VAL A 99 -14.93 1.70 -2.43
N ALA A 100 -13.79 2.25 -2.01
CA ALA A 100 -12.78 2.79 -2.92
C ALA A 100 -12.09 1.71 -3.78
N ASP A 101 -11.88 0.51 -3.23
CA ASP A 101 -11.19 -0.58 -3.93
C ASP A 101 -12.06 -1.31 -4.96
N GLY A 102 -13.38 -1.18 -4.88
CA GLY A 102 -14.32 -1.87 -5.77
C GLY A 102 -14.40 -3.40 -5.56
N PRO A 103 -15.28 -4.09 -6.31
CA PRO A 103 -15.64 -5.48 -6.02
C PRO A 103 -14.80 -6.53 -6.75
N TYR A 104 -13.99 -6.14 -7.74
CA TYR A 104 -13.37 -7.09 -8.68
C TYR A 104 -12.08 -7.72 -8.17
N ALA A 105 -11.32 -7.02 -7.34
CA ALA A 105 -9.96 -7.42 -7.00
C ALA A 105 -9.63 -7.27 -5.52
N PHE A 106 -8.60 -7.98 -5.08
CA PHE A 106 -8.07 -7.97 -3.72
C PHE A 106 -6.55 -8.01 -3.73
N VAL A 107 -5.93 -7.45 -2.70
CA VAL A 107 -4.48 -7.47 -2.54
C VAL A 107 -4.09 -8.63 -1.64
N THR A 108 -3.04 -9.35 -2.00
CA THR A 108 -2.43 -10.39 -1.17
C THR A 108 -0.93 -10.45 -1.47
N GLU A 109 -0.16 -11.11 -0.60
CA GLU A 109 1.23 -11.47 -0.91
C GLU A 109 1.27 -12.31 -2.19
N GLY A 110 2.08 -11.90 -3.16
CA GLY A 110 2.33 -12.63 -4.39
C GLY A 110 3.45 -13.65 -4.23
N VAL A 111 3.38 -14.74 -4.99
CA VAL A 111 4.38 -15.85 -5.02
C VAL A 111 5.62 -15.48 -5.85
N LEU A 112 6.06 -14.21 -5.81
CA LEU A 112 7.36 -13.85 -6.36
C LEU A 112 8.31 -13.73 -5.18
N ASP A 113 9.09 -14.79 -4.98
CA ASP A 113 10.27 -14.74 -4.13
C ASP A 113 11.22 -13.71 -4.75
N ARG A 114 11.38 -12.57 -4.08
CA ARG A 114 12.51 -11.69 -4.38
C ARG A 114 13.81 -12.45 -4.05
N PRO A 115 14.93 -12.08 -4.66
CA PRO A 115 16.25 -12.62 -4.30
C PRO A 115 16.56 -12.53 -2.79
N ASN A 116 15.92 -11.59 -2.10
CA ASN A 116 16.10 -11.33 -0.66
C ASN A 116 15.00 -11.98 0.21
N GLY A 117 14.15 -12.86 -0.34
CA GLY A 117 13.05 -13.51 0.38
C GLY A 117 11.85 -12.61 0.72
N ALA A 118 11.89 -11.32 0.39
CA ALA A 118 10.79 -10.39 0.60
C ALA A 118 9.63 -10.68 -0.36
N LYS A 119 8.41 -10.83 0.16
CA LYS A 119 7.22 -11.12 -0.62
C LYS A 119 6.60 -9.83 -1.14
N GLN A 120 6.49 -9.70 -2.46
CA GLN A 120 5.84 -8.53 -3.05
C GLN A 120 4.30 -8.68 -3.02
N LEU A 121 3.58 -7.64 -2.63
CA LEU A 121 2.12 -7.60 -2.74
C LEU A 121 1.68 -7.61 -4.21
N GLY A 122 0.51 -8.20 -4.46
CA GLY A 122 -0.12 -8.19 -5.76
C GLY A 122 -1.62 -8.07 -5.69
N LEU A 123 -2.19 -7.52 -6.76
CA LEU A 123 -3.62 -7.45 -7.01
C LEU A 123 -4.09 -8.72 -7.73
N PHE A 124 -5.15 -9.35 -7.21
CA PHE A 124 -5.72 -10.60 -7.72
C PHE A 124 -7.21 -10.47 -7.91
N ALA A 125 -7.75 -11.13 -8.93
CA ALA A 125 -9.19 -11.15 -9.20
C ALA A 125 -9.93 -11.91 -8.10
N ARG A 126 -11.05 -11.37 -7.60
CA ARG A 126 -11.96 -12.07 -6.67
C ARG A 126 -12.95 -12.98 -7.41
N LYS A 127 -13.26 -12.62 -8.66
CA LYS A 127 -14.22 -13.29 -9.55
C LYS A 127 -13.73 -13.16 -10.99
N PRO A 128 -14.20 -13.98 -11.93
CA PRO A 128 -13.84 -13.82 -13.33
C PRO A 128 -14.09 -12.39 -13.83
N ILE A 129 -13.09 -11.81 -14.48
CA ILE A 129 -13.11 -10.45 -15.04
C ILE A 129 -13.12 -10.58 -16.56
N PRO A 130 -14.19 -10.16 -17.25
CA PRO A 130 -14.23 -10.15 -18.72
C PRO A 130 -13.19 -9.22 -19.32
N ARG A 131 -12.83 -9.46 -20.58
CA ARG A 131 -12.04 -8.52 -21.37
C ARG A 131 -12.71 -7.13 -21.36
N ASP A 132 -11.90 -6.08 -21.30
CA ASP A 132 -12.29 -4.66 -21.33
C ASP A 132 -13.11 -4.16 -20.13
N ALA A 133 -13.37 -5.02 -19.14
CA ALA A 133 -13.96 -4.62 -17.88
C ALA A 133 -13.04 -3.65 -17.13
N ALA A 134 -13.63 -2.54 -16.67
CA ALA A 134 -12.98 -1.62 -15.74
C ALA A 134 -12.95 -2.28 -14.35
N ILE A 135 -11.75 -2.37 -13.78
CA ILE A 135 -11.49 -3.11 -12.54
C ILE A 135 -11.55 -2.15 -11.36
N CYS A 136 -10.69 -1.13 -11.37
CA CYS A 136 -10.66 -0.03 -10.42
C CYS A 136 -9.96 1.19 -11.04
N GLU A 137 -10.30 2.38 -10.55
CA GLU A 137 -9.59 3.61 -10.91
C GLU A 137 -8.24 3.64 -10.19
N TYR A 138 -7.17 4.06 -10.88
CA TYR A 138 -5.90 4.43 -10.28
C TYR A 138 -6.06 5.81 -9.62
N ARG A 139 -6.29 5.79 -8.31
CA ARG A 139 -6.57 7.00 -7.50
C ARG A 139 -5.33 7.42 -6.74
N GLY A 140 -5.30 8.68 -6.33
CA GLY A 140 -4.21 9.28 -5.59
C GLY A 140 -4.16 10.79 -5.80
N ALA A 141 -3.19 11.44 -5.17
CA ALA A 141 -3.00 12.88 -5.34
C ALA A 141 -2.48 13.18 -6.75
N ARG A 142 -3.12 14.11 -7.46
CA ARG A 142 -2.60 14.61 -8.74
C ARG A 142 -1.64 15.75 -8.46
N ILE A 143 -0.37 15.57 -8.80
CA ILE A 143 0.68 16.58 -8.58
C ILE A 143 1.45 16.84 -9.88
N PRO A 144 1.97 18.06 -10.11
CA PRO A 144 2.93 18.31 -11.18
C PRO A 144 4.12 17.34 -11.11
N LYS A 145 4.64 16.90 -12.26
CA LYS A 145 5.84 16.04 -12.34
C LYS A 145 7.02 16.61 -11.56
N SER A 146 7.17 17.93 -11.53
CA SER A 146 8.23 18.62 -10.79
C SER A 146 8.14 18.51 -9.27
N LEU A 147 6.99 18.09 -8.72
CA LEU A 147 6.80 17.89 -7.28
C LEU A 147 6.92 16.41 -6.85
N GLN A 148 7.09 15.48 -7.81
CA GLN A 148 7.37 14.09 -7.49
C GLN A 148 8.82 13.99 -6.98
N GLN A 149 8.98 13.76 -5.69
CA GLN A 149 10.28 13.57 -5.04
C GLN A 149 10.59 12.08 -4.80
N ARG A 150 9.55 11.26 -4.61
CA ARG A 150 9.66 9.85 -4.21
C ARG A 150 8.40 9.04 -4.53
N GLY A 151 8.44 7.75 -4.21
CA GLY A 151 7.28 6.85 -4.20
C GLY A 151 7.34 5.82 -5.33
N ASP A 152 7.16 4.55 -4.97
CA ASP A 152 7.11 3.42 -5.91
C ASP A 152 5.74 3.25 -6.59
N TYR A 153 4.75 4.03 -6.13
CA TYR A 153 3.34 3.91 -6.53
C TYR A 153 2.85 5.20 -7.20
N VAL A 154 3.65 5.70 -8.13
CA VAL A 154 3.32 6.88 -8.93
C VAL A 154 2.99 6.47 -10.36
N LEU A 155 1.85 6.91 -10.86
CA LEU A 155 1.46 6.72 -12.26
C LEU A 155 1.71 8.00 -13.05
N GLU A 156 2.59 7.90 -14.04
CA GLU A 156 2.70 8.93 -15.07
C GLU A 156 1.51 8.86 -16.04
N VAL A 157 0.89 10.02 -16.28
CA VAL A 157 -0.11 10.17 -17.33
C VAL A 157 0.62 10.73 -18.55
N SER A 158 0.80 9.91 -19.59
CA SER A 158 1.74 10.17 -20.70
C SER A 158 1.58 11.54 -21.37
N ASP A 159 0.36 12.07 -21.42
CA ASP A 159 0.03 13.32 -22.11
C ASP A 159 -0.26 14.50 -21.16
N GLU A 160 -0.01 14.35 -19.86
CA GLU A 160 -0.27 15.40 -18.87
C GLU A 160 1.01 15.76 -18.08
N PRO A 161 1.21 17.04 -17.71
CA PRO A 161 2.35 17.46 -16.88
C PRO A 161 2.19 17.05 -15.40
N VAL A 162 1.29 16.11 -15.12
CA VAL A 162 0.94 15.64 -13.78
C VAL A 162 1.19 14.14 -13.66
N VAL A 163 1.42 13.71 -12.43
CA VAL A 163 1.43 12.31 -12.02
C VAL A 163 0.34 12.06 -10.99
N ILE A 164 -0.07 10.81 -10.86
CA ILE A 164 -0.97 10.36 -9.79
C ILE A 164 -0.12 9.65 -8.75
N ASP A 165 0.07 10.29 -7.59
CA ASP A 165 0.73 9.73 -6.41
C ASP A 165 -0.25 8.86 -5.62
N GLY A 166 -0.20 7.56 -5.86
CA GLY A 166 -1.16 6.58 -5.36
C GLY A 166 -1.15 6.40 -3.84
N LEU A 167 -0.05 6.74 -3.16
CA LEU A 167 0.08 6.61 -1.70
C LEU A 167 0.21 7.96 -0.97
N SER A 168 0.07 9.08 -1.68
CA SER A 168 0.20 10.44 -1.13
C SER A 168 1.55 10.68 -0.43
N GLU A 169 2.64 10.19 -1.01
CA GLU A 169 3.98 10.30 -0.44
C GLU A 169 4.66 11.66 -0.72
N ASN A 170 4.09 12.48 -1.61
CA ASN A 170 4.67 13.72 -2.13
C ASN A 170 3.84 14.99 -1.82
N ILE A 171 2.74 14.88 -1.06
CA ILE A 171 1.85 16.01 -0.74
C ILE A 171 1.91 16.48 0.72
N GLY A 172 2.98 16.15 1.44
CA GLY A 172 3.19 16.60 2.82
C GLY A 172 2.10 16.06 3.78
N PRO A 173 1.50 16.90 4.66
CA PRO A 173 0.51 16.44 5.65
C PRO A 173 -0.85 16.13 5.03
N PHE A 174 -1.06 16.43 3.75
CA PHE A 174 -2.32 16.16 3.07
C PHE A 174 -2.40 14.69 2.68
N TYR A 175 -3.63 14.16 2.65
CA TYR A 175 -3.87 12.79 2.22
C TYR A 175 -4.99 12.74 1.19
N VAL A 176 -4.70 12.13 0.05
CA VAL A 176 -5.71 11.76 -0.94
C VAL A 176 -5.78 10.24 -1.00
N PRO A 177 -6.95 9.64 -0.72
CA PRO A 177 -7.10 8.19 -0.77
C PRO A 177 -6.74 7.62 -2.13
N GLY A 178 -5.81 6.66 -2.12
CA GLY A 178 -5.48 5.84 -3.27
C GLY A 178 -6.54 4.78 -3.57
N SER A 179 -6.11 3.74 -4.28
CA SER A 179 -6.89 2.52 -4.52
C SER A 179 -5.96 1.32 -4.60
N CYS A 180 -6.53 0.11 -4.53
CA CYS A 180 -5.79 -1.13 -4.72
C CYS A 180 -5.08 -1.27 -6.08
N ALA A 181 -5.36 -0.39 -7.06
CA ALA A 181 -4.73 -0.38 -8.38
C ALA A 181 -3.19 -0.30 -8.30
N VAL A 182 -2.66 0.37 -7.26
CA VAL A 182 -1.22 0.51 -7.01
C VAL A 182 -0.49 -0.84 -6.84
N TYR A 183 -1.23 -1.91 -6.50
CA TYR A 183 -0.67 -3.26 -6.32
C TYR A 183 -0.76 -4.13 -7.59
N ALA A 184 -1.24 -3.59 -8.72
CA ALA A 184 -1.13 -4.27 -10.01
C ALA A 184 0.33 -4.26 -10.46
N ASN A 185 0.95 -5.42 -10.57
CA ASN A 185 2.39 -5.52 -10.82
C ASN A 185 2.71 -5.37 -12.30
N HIS A 186 3.88 -4.83 -12.64
CA HIS A 186 4.34 -4.79 -14.02
C HIS A 186 4.76 -6.17 -14.54
N SER A 187 4.56 -6.42 -15.84
CA SER A 187 4.94 -7.66 -16.50
C SER A 187 5.19 -7.46 -17.99
N SER A 188 6.10 -8.27 -18.55
CA SER A 188 6.26 -8.45 -20.00
C SER A 188 5.13 -9.25 -20.65
N ARG A 189 4.26 -9.90 -19.86
CA ARG A 189 3.04 -10.59 -20.31
C ARG A 189 1.82 -10.04 -19.56
N PRO A 190 1.42 -8.79 -19.86
CA PRO A 190 0.35 -8.11 -19.15
C PRO A 190 -1.02 -8.68 -19.54
N ASN A 191 -1.91 -8.76 -18.55
CA ASN A 191 -3.33 -9.14 -18.72
C ASN A 191 -4.30 -8.01 -18.32
N ALA A 192 -3.73 -6.87 -17.92
CA ALA A 192 -4.43 -5.63 -17.69
C ALA A 192 -3.64 -4.45 -18.26
N ARG A 193 -4.30 -3.32 -18.46
CA ARG A 193 -3.73 -2.05 -18.92
C ARG A 193 -4.28 -0.88 -18.12
N ILE A 194 -3.56 0.23 -18.13
CA ILE A 194 -4.08 1.51 -17.67
C ILE A 194 -4.72 2.22 -18.86
N ASP A 195 -5.94 2.72 -18.69
CA ASP A 195 -6.75 3.31 -19.76
C ASP A 195 -7.49 4.56 -19.25
N LYS A 196 -7.62 5.61 -20.06
CA LYS A 196 -8.30 6.84 -19.65
C LYS A 196 -9.81 6.69 -19.85
N ARG A 197 -10.60 6.75 -18.78
CA ARG A 197 -12.07 6.62 -18.81
C ARG A 197 -12.74 7.60 -17.86
N HIS A 198 -13.79 8.28 -18.34
CA HIS A 198 -14.58 9.24 -17.55
C HIS A 198 -13.73 10.30 -16.82
N GLY A 199 -12.61 10.73 -17.41
CA GLY A 199 -11.68 11.69 -16.80
C GLY A 199 -10.68 11.10 -15.80
N GLY A 200 -10.80 9.82 -15.45
CA GLY A 200 -9.88 9.07 -14.59
C GLY A 200 -8.96 8.12 -15.36
N MET A 201 -7.95 7.60 -14.66
CA MET A 201 -7.08 6.52 -15.17
C MET A 201 -7.56 5.21 -14.56
N TRP A 202 -7.84 4.20 -15.37
CA TRP A 202 -8.48 2.96 -14.92
C TRP A 202 -7.62 1.75 -15.24
N LEU A 203 -7.54 0.83 -14.29
CA LEU A 203 -7.06 -0.52 -14.54
C LEU A 203 -8.16 -1.29 -15.27
N VAL A 204 -7.83 -1.81 -16.44
CA VAL A 204 -8.76 -2.48 -17.36
C VAL A 204 -8.20 -3.82 -17.79
N ALA A 205 -8.99 -4.88 -17.76
CA ALA A 205 -8.60 -6.19 -18.28
C ALA A 205 -8.33 -6.13 -19.80
N SER A 206 -7.14 -6.54 -20.24
CA SER A 206 -6.81 -6.66 -21.68
C SER A 206 -7.25 -8.00 -22.28
N GLU A 207 -7.48 -8.98 -21.42
CA GLU A 207 -7.97 -10.33 -21.72
C GLU A 207 -8.84 -10.83 -20.54
N PRO A 208 -9.62 -11.92 -20.70
CA PRO A 208 -10.34 -12.51 -19.57
C PRO A 208 -9.39 -12.95 -18.45
N ILE A 209 -9.68 -12.55 -17.21
CA ILE A 209 -8.88 -12.91 -16.01
C ILE A 209 -9.73 -13.84 -15.13
N ALA A 210 -9.23 -15.04 -14.86
CA ALA A 210 -9.87 -15.98 -13.93
C ALA A 210 -9.80 -15.48 -12.48
N ALA A 211 -10.65 -16.00 -11.59
CA ALA A 211 -10.53 -15.76 -10.14
C ALA A 211 -9.22 -16.34 -9.58
#